data_AF-A0A941EZB4-F1
#
_entry.id   AF-A0A941EZB4-F1
#
_cell.length_a   1.000
_cell.length_b   1.000
_cell.length_c   1.000
_cell.angle_alpha   90.00
_cell.angle_beta   90.00
_cell.angle_gamma   90.00
#
_symmetry.space_group_name_H-M   'P 1'
#
loop_
_entity.id
_entity.type
_entity.pdbx_description
1 polymer ?
#
loop_
_entity_poly.entity_id
_entity_poly.type
_entity_poly.pdbx_seq_one_letter_code
_entity_poly.pdbx_strand_id
1 'polypeptide(L)'
;MKKLLYITPILALLVACQKEDGFNYKMYDVHPSEIDSVFLSAGTQKVMADGKAALSFHLEAYRTVYFGDSVSELRAVNLKSLPSSAIHIYDETGAEVNMTYYPEEAGITKTFYAQIGDAQSELEEVDVYTLDANYEQRYVNVVFHVLELNENDDEYDPLTYKKVEYEHLETALDDLNRVFNNEIGNSPNAASAQIEFRFAKYTNSGAPMNKPGLNEIIYTSEQAKDVETLIAELDGYYSGARYWNHNEYLNIFVLPFSGNLKNTTPQFQNVGAEEAWPGMGEIVDSDDIATEDKTFNNLAAAVERSVFQQAPESRITIANAVGRFYGLYTTSFSEVPDFEDYCSDTQKYITTGQTNQIVKTGLNGEKFNASNAMDDLSNASYRNHITAEQAARVRFAIESCPGRMNGLLD
;
A
#
# COMPACT_ATOMS: atom_id res chain seq x y z
N MET A 1 92.58 3.07 21.88
CA MET A 1 91.31 2.94 21.14
C MET A 1 90.19 3.17 22.15
N LYS A 2 89.61 4.38 22.18
CA LYS A 2 88.44 4.86 21.41
C LYS A 2 87.15 4.76 22.27
N LYS A 3 86.71 5.96 22.70
CA LYS A 3 85.39 6.45 23.13
C LYS A 3 84.19 5.47 23.01
N LEU A 4 83.32 5.44 24.02
CA LEU A 4 81.84 5.46 23.92
C LEU A 4 81.25 5.67 25.34
N LEU A 5 80.84 6.89 25.70
CA LEU A 5 79.45 7.36 25.79
C LEU A 5 78.68 6.84 27.03
N TYR A 6 78.84 7.59 28.14
CA TYR A 6 77.87 7.68 29.23
C TYR A 6 76.85 8.78 28.90
N ILE A 7 75.78 8.46 28.17
CA ILE A 7 74.55 9.28 28.11
C ILE A 7 73.36 8.34 27.92
N THR A 8 72.81 7.80 29.01
CA THR A 8 71.39 7.41 29.07
C THR A 8 70.95 7.11 30.52
N PRO A 9 70.67 8.15 31.32
CA PRO A 9 69.48 8.08 32.18
C PRO A 9 68.47 9.20 31.87
N ILE A 10 68.71 10.02 30.85
CA ILE A 10 67.84 11.16 30.48
C ILE A 10 66.74 10.78 29.48
N LEU A 11 66.83 9.62 28.81
CA LEU A 11 65.83 9.19 27.83
C LEU A 11 64.61 8.46 28.43
N ALA A 12 64.66 8.08 29.71
CA ALA A 12 63.53 7.46 30.42
C ALA A 12 62.57 8.48 31.05
N LEU A 13 62.93 9.78 31.05
CA LEU A 13 62.11 10.87 31.60
C LEU A 13 61.36 11.68 30.53
N LEU A 14 61.47 11.31 29.24
CA LEU A 14 60.82 11.99 28.12
C LEU A 14 59.66 11.20 27.48
N VAL A 15 59.23 10.08 28.08
CA VAL A 15 58.04 9.32 27.65
C VAL A 15 56.99 9.26 28.77
N ALA A 16 56.88 10.33 29.55
CA ALA A 16 55.70 10.60 30.38
C ALA A 16 54.82 11.64 29.69
N CYS A 17 54.45 11.40 28.42
CA CYS A 17 53.13 11.86 28.00
C CYS A 17 52.14 10.93 28.70
N GLN A 18 51.47 11.44 29.75
CA GLN A 18 50.20 10.86 30.14
C GLN A 18 49.38 10.76 28.85
N LYS A 19 49.08 9.53 28.44
CA LYS A 19 48.06 9.29 27.45
C LYS A 19 46.80 9.81 28.15
N GLU A 20 46.39 11.05 27.85
CA GLU A 20 45.06 11.52 28.24
C GLU A 20 44.11 10.39 27.89
N ASP A 21 43.43 9.90 28.92
CA ASP A 21 42.49 8.80 28.81
C ASP A 21 41.68 9.01 27.54
N GLY A 22 41.83 8.08 26.61
CA GLY A 22 41.29 8.24 25.26
C GLY A 22 39.86 8.71 25.38
N PHE A 23 39.55 9.85 24.74
CA PHE A 23 38.22 10.45 24.72
C PHE A 23 37.20 9.33 24.58
N ASN A 24 36.50 9.03 25.67
CA ASN A 24 35.57 7.94 25.72
C ASN A 24 34.34 8.47 24.98
N TYR A 25 34.23 8.17 23.69
CA TYR A 25 33.04 8.40 22.88
C TYR A 25 31.89 7.48 23.34
N LYS A 26 31.63 7.40 24.65
CA LYS A 26 30.35 6.88 25.12
C LYS A 26 29.31 7.86 24.60
N MET A 27 28.61 7.43 23.55
CA MET A 27 27.35 8.05 23.20
C MET A 27 26.52 8.06 24.48
N TYR A 28 25.92 9.20 24.77
CA TYR A 28 25.10 9.36 25.95
C TYR A 28 23.95 8.34 25.91
N ASP A 29 23.86 7.49 26.93
CA ASP A 29 22.78 6.53 27.09
C ASP A 29 21.64 7.21 27.87
N VAL A 30 20.48 7.34 27.23
CA VAL A 30 19.29 7.94 27.85
C VAL A 30 18.71 6.99 28.89
N HIS A 31 18.45 7.48 30.10
CA HIS A 31 17.78 6.73 31.16
C HIS A 31 16.26 6.96 31.12
N PRO A 32 15.40 5.95 31.42
CA PRO A 32 13.94 6.13 31.39
C PRO A 32 13.40 7.28 32.26
N SER A 33 14.07 7.60 33.36
CA SER A 33 13.70 8.74 34.22
C SER A 33 13.99 10.12 33.60
N GLU A 34 14.65 10.16 32.43
CA GLU A 34 14.94 11.40 31.68
C GLU A 34 13.93 11.63 30.56
N ILE A 35 12.91 10.78 30.44
CA ILE A 35 11.82 10.95 29.49
C ILE A 35 10.82 11.93 30.09
N ASP A 36 10.51 12.98 29.35
CA ASP A 36 9.56 14.01 29.78
C ASP A 36 8.18 13.84 29.16
N SER A 37 8.10 13.23 27.97
CA SER A 37 6.83 12.98 27.28
C SER A 37 6.88 11.72 26.43
N VAL A 38 5.74 11.05 26.37
CA VAL A 38 5.50 9.85 25.58
C VAL A 38 4.30 10.11 24.68
N PHE A 39 4.39 9.73 23.42
CA PHE A 39 3.29 9.73 22.48
C PHE A 39 2.96 8.29 22.11
N LEU A 40 1.68 7.93 22.20
CA LEU A 40 1.15 6.65 21.75
C LEU A 40 0.19 6.94 20.61
N SER A 41 0.23 6.11 19.58
CA SER A 41 -0.69 6.16 18.46
C SER A 41 -1.19 4.75 18.20
N ALA A 42 -2.51 4.58 18.19
CA ALA A 42 -3.15 3.31 17.81
C ALA A 42 -3.17 3.13 16.27
N GLY A 43 -2.92 4.21 15.53
CA GLY A 43 -2.86 4.24 14.07
C GLY A 43 -4.23 4.34 13.40
N THR A 44 -5.30 4.06 14.15
CA THR A 44 -6.70 4.30 13.79
C THR A 44 -7.53 4.35 15.07
N GLN A 45 -8.72 4.95 14.97
CA GLN A 45 -9.69 5.03 16.07
C GLN A 45 -10.72 3.88 16.03
N LYS A 46 -10.59 2.94 15.08
CA LYS A 46 -11.51 1.79 14.96
C LYS A 46 -10.79 0.50 14.65
N VAL A 47 -11.19 -0.59 15.29
CA VAL A 47 -10.67 -1.95 15.01
C VAL A 47 -11.79 -2.99 15.01
N MET A 48 -11.74 -3.94 14.07
CA MET A 48 -12.70 -5.03 13.98
C MET A 48 -12.38 -6.17 14.95
N ALA A 49 -13.40 -6.71 15.61
CA ALA A 49 -13.33 -7.95 16.38
C ALA A 49 -13.73 -9.15 15.50
N ASP A 50 -12.88 -9.52 14.56
CA ASP A 50 -13.06 -10.66 13.65
C ASP A 50 -12.07 -11.82 13.91
N GLY A 51 -11.27 -11.71 14.99
CA GLY A 51 -10.22 -12.66 15.33
C GLY A 51 -8.95 -12.56 14.48
N LYS A 52 -8.86 -11.57 13.58
CA LYS A 52 -7.73 -11.36 12.67
C LYS A 52 -7.20 -9.93 12.70
N ALA A 53 -8.08 -8.93 12.62
CA ALA A 53 -7.73 -7.52 12.66
C ALA A 53 -7.04 -7.15 13.98
N ALA A 54 -6.07 -6.26 13.89
CA ALA A 54 -5.25 -5.89 15.04
C ALA A 54 -4.84 -4.42 14.98
N LEU A 55 -4.73 -3.80 16.15
CA LEU A 55 -4.03 -2.54 16.31
C LEU A 55 -2.53 -2.79 16.31
N SER A 56 -1.78 -1.91 15.67
CA SER A 56 -0.32 -1.85 15.77
C SER A 56 0.05 -0.52 16.40
N PHE A 57 0.41 -0.53 17.68
CA PHE A 57 0.76 0.68 18.39
C PHE A 57 2.08 1.26 17.87
N HIS A 58 2.18 2.58 17.87
CA HIS A 58 3.38 3.32 17.56
C HIS A 58 3.72 4.25 18.72
N LEU A 59 4.93 4.13 19.26
CA LEU A 59 5.39 4.94 20.37
C LEU A 59 6.49 5.90 19.93
N GLU A 60 6.46 7.10 20.48
CA GLU A 60 7.56 8.06 20.46
C GLU A 60 7.81 8.56 21.88
N ALA A 61 9.07 8.86 22.19
CA ALA A 61 9.45 9.41 23.47
C ALA A 61 10.37 10.60 23.26
N TYR A 62 10.23 11.62 24.10
CA TYR A 62 11.03 12.82 24.03
C TYR A 62 11.59 13.20 25.40
N ARG A 63 12.75 13.81 25.36
CA ARG A 63 13.40 14.44 26.52
C ARG A 63 13.72 15.89 26.23
N THR A 64 13.78 16.67 27.29
CA THR A 64 14.10 18.08 27.29
C THR A 64 15.59 18.22 27.53
N VAL A 65 16.31 18.71 26.54
CA VAL A 65 17.73 19.01 26.66
C VAL A 65 17.90 20.50 26.92
N TYR A 66 18.58 20.82 28.01
CA TYR A 66 18.86 22.21 28.40
C TYR A 66 20.24 22.64 27.90
N PHE A 67 20.30 23.80 27.25
CA PHE A 67 21.51 24.49 26.84
C PHE A 67 21.73 25.72 27.75
N GLY A 68 22.47 25.50 28.84
CA GLY A 68 22.63 26.51 29.90
C GLY A 68 21.32 26.71 30.67
N ASP A 69 21.07 27.94 31.14
CA ASP A 69 20.01 28.22 32.12
C ASP A 69 18.64 28.53 31.51
N SER A 70 18.46 28.56 30.18
CA SER A 70 17.23 29.11 29.59
C SER A 70 16.76 28.52 28.27
N VAL A 71 17.63 27.87 27.49
CA VAL A 71 17.22 27.29 26.20
C VAL A 71 16.99 25.81 26.41
N SER A 72 15.75 25.36 26.18
CA SER A 72 15.39 23.95 26.19
C SER A 72 14.96 23.51 24.79
N GLU A 73 15.25 22.26 24.44
CA GLU A 73 14.81 21.64 23.21
C GLU A 73 14.31 20.22 23.47
N LEU A 74 13.14 19.89 22.90
CA LEU A 74 12.65 18.51 22.88
C LEU A 74 13.44 17.70 21.86
N ARG A 75 14.07 16.63 22.33
CA ARG A 75 14.83 15.69 21.51
C ARG A 75 14.14 14.34 21.53
N ALA A 76 13.83 13.83 20.34
CA ALA A 76 13.32 12.47 20.18
C ALA A 76 14.35 11.46 20.71
N VAL A 77 13.86 10.47 21.45
CA VAL A 77 14.64 9.39 22.02
C VAL A 77 14.48 8.16 21.16
N ASN A 78 15.60 7.52 20.80
CA ASN A 78 15.56 6.23 20.15
C ASN A 78 15.10 5.18 21.16
N LEU A 79 13.87 4.69 21.05
CA LEU A 79 13.32 3.69 21.98
C LEU A 79 14.20 2.44 22.11
N LYS A 80 14.97 2.07 21.07
CA LYS A 80 15.89 0.92 21.12
C LYS A 80 17.08 1.11 22.06
N SER A 81 17.38 2.34 22.48
CA SER A 81 18.42 2.59 23.48
C SER A 81 17.91 2.47 24.92
N LEU A 82 16.60 2.41 25.12
CA LEU A 82 16.00 2.22 26.44
C LEU A 82 15.90 0.73 26.78
N PRO A 83 15.96 0.35 28.07
CA PRO A 83 15.64 -1.01 28.50
C PRO A 83 14.21 -1.36 28.08
N SER A 84 13.98 -2.53 27.46
CA SER A 84 12.65 -2.96 27.03
C SER A 84 11.66 -3.08 28.20
N SER A 85 12.16 -3.41 29.40
CA SER A 85 11.39 -3.46 30.64
C SER A 85 10.97 -2.09 31.18
N ALA A 86 11.26 -1.01 30.47
CA ALA A 86 10.87 0.35 30.84
C ALA A 86 9.79 0.91 29.91
N ILE A 87 9.37 0.15 28.89
CA ILE A 87 8.39 0.58 27.90
C ILE A 87 7.17 -0.32 28.04
N HIS A 88 6.05 0.26 28.46
CA HIS A 88 4.81 -0.46 28.68
C HIS A 88 3.65 0.26 28.01
N ILE A 89 2.67 -0.52 27.54
CA ILE A 89 1.36 -0.04 27.12
C ILE A 89 0.34 -0.71 28.03
N TYR A 90 -0.66 0.04 28.47
CA TYR A 90 -1.72 -0.46 29.33
C TYR A 90 -3.09 -0.18 28.71
N ASP A 91 -4.07 -1.01 29.06
CA ASP A 91 -5.48 -0.75 28.81
C ASP A 91 -6.14 0.04 29.96
N GLU A 92 -7.45 0.29 29.86
CA GLU A 92 -8.23 1.04 30.85
C GLU A 92 -8.29 0.38 32.24
N THR A 93 -7.98 -0.92 32.33
CA THR A 93 -7.95 -1.67 33.59
C THR A 93 -6.58 -1.63 34.27
N GLY A 94 -5.57 -1.06 33.60
CA GLY A 94 -4.18 -1.10 34.01
C GLY A 94 -3.49 -2.43 33.67
N ALA A 95 -4.11 -3.28 32.83
CA ALA A 95 -3.47 -4.49 32.35
C ALA A 95 -2.49 -4.14 31.22
N GLU A 96 -1.29 -4.73 31.28
CA GLU A 96 -0.27 -4.51 30.25
C GLU A 96 -0.69 -5.19 28.94
N VAL A 97 -0.58 -4.45 27.83
CA VAL A 97 -0.85 -4.92 26.47
C VAL A 97 0.42 -4.89 25.63
N ASN A 98 0.49 -5.78 24.65
CA ASN A 98 1.61 -5.81 23.70
C ASN A 98 1.51 -4.65 22.70
N MET A 99 2.60 -4.43 21.95
CA MET A 99 2.64 -3.54 20.78
C MET A 99 1.59 -3.84 19.71
N THR A 100 1.03 -5.05 19.73
CA THR A 100 -0.07 -5.46 18.87
C THR A 100 -1.23 -5.93 19.75
N TYR A 101 -2.41 -5.40 19.50
CA TYR A 101 -3.63 -5.74 20.24
C TYR A 101 -4.67 -6.35 19.29
N TYR A 102 -5.22 -7.50 19.69
CA TYR A 102 -6.29 -8.20 18.98
C TYR A 102 -7.56 -8.07 19.82
N PRO A 103 -8.61 -7.41 19.33
CA PRO A 103 -9.87 -7.31 20.06
C PRO A 103 -10.61 -8.65 20.12
N GLU A 104 -11.20 -8.93 21.27
CA GLU A 104 -12.01 -10.14 21.51
C GLU A 104 -13.52 -9.87 21.51
N GLU A 105 -13.94 -8.67 21.93
CA GLU A 105 -15.34 -8.28 22.09
C GLU A 105 -15.62 -6.97 21.35
N ALA A 106 -16.72 -6.94 20.59
CA ALA A 106 -17.17 -5.76 19.85
C ALA A 106 -18.22 -4.95 20.62
N GLY A 107 -18.52 -3.75 20.12
CA GLY A 107 -19.52 -2.86 20.70
C GLY A 107 -19.03 -2.11 21.94
N ILE A 108 -17.72 -2.03 22.11
CA ILE A 108 -17.05 -1.37 23.24
C ILE A 108 -16.04 -0.34 22.73
N THR A 109 -15.76 0.67 23.54
CA THR A 109 -14.62 1.57 23.34
C THR A 109 -13.53 1.15 24.32
N LYS A 110 -12.33 0.91 23.80
CA LYS A 110 -11.13 0.60 24.58
C LYS A 110 -10.25 1.84 24.68
N THR A 111 -9.52 1.96 25.78
CA THR A 111 -8.61 3.08 25.99
C THR A 111 -7.22 2.56 26.32
N PHE A 112 -6.20 3.11 25.67
CA PHE A 112 -4.82 2.70 25.84
C PHE A 112 -3.93 3.87 26.24
N TYR A 113 -2.86 3.61 26.97
CA TYR A 113 -1.82 4.59 27.22
C TYR A 113 -0.45 3.93 27.33
N ALA A 114 0.58 4.65 26.94
CA ALA A 114 1.96 4.22 27.09
C ALA A 114 2.60 4.89 28.31
N GLN A 115 3.50 4.16 28.96
CA GLN A 115 4.30 4.69 30.07
C GLN A 115 5.77 4.31 29.89
N ILE A 116 6.64 5.30 30.07
CA ILE A 116 8.10 5.14 30.09
C ILE A 116 8.66 5.89 31.29
N GLY A 117 9.14 5.14 32.29
CA GLY A 117 9.51 5.72 33.58
C GLY A 117 8.29 6.38 34.25
N ASP A 118 8.43 7.66 34.59
CA ASP A 118 7.36 8.46 35.20
C ASP A 118 6.49 9.19 34.16
N ALA A 119 6.90 9.20 32.89
CA ALA A 119 6.15 9.86 31.81
C ALA A 119 5.07 8.94 31.24
N GLN A 120 3.87 9.49 31.07
CA GLN A 120 2.71 8.83 30.49
C GLN A 120 2.24 9.57 29.24
N SER A 121 1.77 8.83 28.24
CA SER A 121 1.07 9.44 27.10
C SER A 121 -0.33 9.91 27.50
N GLU A 122 -0.92 10.71 26.62
CA GLU A 122 -2.38 10.87 26.58
C GLU A 122 -3.06 9.52 26.32
N LEU A 123 -4.36 9.47 26.64
CA LEU A 123 -5.20 8.31 26.42
C LEU A 123 -5.59 8.21 24.94
N GLU A 124 -5.40 7.03 24.35
CA GLU A 124 -5.83 6.70 23.00
C GLU A 124 -7.12 5.86 23.04
N GLU A 125 -8.21 6.42 22.53
CA GLU A 125 -9.51 5.75 22.45
C GLU A 125 -9.69 5.05 21.10
N VAL A 126 -10.14 3.79 21.15
CA VAL A 126 -10.41 2.97 19.97
C VAL A 126 -11.75 2.27 20.11
N ASP A 127 -12.63 2.47 19.13
CA ASP A 127 -13.88 1.75 19.03
C ASP A 127 -13.67 0.36 18.43
N VAL A 128 -14.17 -0.66 19.13
CA VAL A 128 -14.14 -2.04 18.68
C VAL A 128 -15.49 -2.41 18.10
N TYR A 129 -15.52 -2.84 16.85
CA TYR A 129 -16.76 -3.10 16.11
C TYR A 129 -16.75 -4.45 15.40
N THR A 130 -17.93 -4.87 14.94
CA THR A 130 -18.10 -5.98 14.00
C THR A 130 -18.51 -5.44 12.66
N LEU A 131 -18.05 -6.07 11.58
CA LEU A 131 -18.54 -5.76 10.25
C LEU A 131 -19.85 -6.51 9.99
N ASP A 132 -20.91 -5.78 9.67
CA ASP A 132 -22.21 -6.36 9.32
C ASP A 132 -22.27 -6.85 7.86
N ALA A 133 -21.29 -6.48 7.03
CA ALA A 133 -21.27 -6.82 5.62
C ALA A 133 -21.02 -8.33 5.41
N ASN A 134 -22.00 -8.99 4.78
CA ASN A 134 -21.89 -10.35 4.30
C ASN A 134 -22.22 -10.38 2.80
N TYR A 135 -21.18 -10.30 1.98
CA TYR A 135 -21.33 -10.33 0.53
C TYR A 135 -21.58 -11.75 0.04
N GLU A 136 -22.31 -11.90 -1.07
CA GLU A 136 -22.30 -13.16 -1.81
C GLU A 136 -21.00 -13.29 -2.61
N GLN A 137 -20.47 -14.52 -2.72
CA GLN A 137 -19.30 -14.81 -3.54
C GLN A 137 -19.54 -14.41 -5.00
N ARG A 138 -18.64 -13.61 -5.55
CA ARG A 138 -18.62 -13.25 -6.98
C ARG A 138 -17.40 -13.82 -7.67
N TYR A 139 -17.50 -14.01 -8.98
CA TYR A 139 -16.43 -14.52 -9.82
C TYR A 139 -16.19 -13.56 -10.98
N VAL A 140 -14.95 -13.15 -11.17
CA VAL A 140 -14.55 -12.28 -12.27
C VAL A 140 -13.57 -13.04 -13.16
N ASN A 141 -13.92 -13.23 -14.43
CA ASN A 141 -12.98 -13.82 -15.39
C ASN A 141 -11.98 -12.75 -15.82
N VAL A 142 -10.69 -13.03 -15.65
CA VAL A 142 -9.61 -12.10 -15.95
C VAL A 142 -8.90 -12.53 -17.22
N VAL A 143 -8.66 -11.55 -18.10
CA VAL A 143 -7.75 -11.68 -19.23
C VAL A 143 -6.66 -10.61 -19.13
N PHE A 144 -5.41 -11.05 -19.11
CA PHE A 144 -4.24 -10.22 -19.27
C PHE A 144 -3.92 -10.07 -20.76
N HIS A 145 -4.06 -8.86 -21.27
CA HIS A 145 -3.55 -8.45 -22.56
C HIS A 145 -2.09 -8.02 -22.39
N VAL A 146 -1.16 -8.95 -22.63
CA VAL A 146 0.27 -8.69 -22.44
C VAL A 146 0.85 -8.17 -23.75
N LEU A 147 1.34 -6.94 -23.74
CA LEU A 147 2.00 -6.38 -24.91
C LEU A 147 3.48 -6.78 -24.94
N GLU A 148 3.87 -7.48 -26.00
CA GLU A 148 5.23 -7.94 -26.24
C GLU A 148 5.80 -7.28 -27.50
N LEU A 149 7.04 -6.80 -27.40
CA LEU A 149 7.72 -6.11 -28.49
C LEU A 149 8.00 -7.15 -29.59
N ASN A 150 7.73 -6.78 -30.83
CA ASN A 150 8.02 -7.62 -31.99
C ASN A 150 9.52 -7.95 -32.02
N GLU A 151 9.86 -9.24 -32.14
CA GLU A 151 11.25 -9.71 -32.17
C GLU A 151 12.04 -9.21 -33.40
N ASN A 152 11.35 -8.68 -34.41
CA ASN A 152 11.95 -8.06 -35.59
C ASN A 152 11.97 -6.52 -35.53
N ASP A 153 11.53 -5.92 -34.41
CA ASP A 153 11.62 -4.47 -34.22
C ASP A 153 13.08 -4.05 -33.99
N ASP A 154 13.47 -2.89 -34.50
CA ASP A 154 14.84 -2.38 -34.35
C ASP A 154 15.21 -2.11 -32.88
N GLU A 155 14.23 -1.89 -32.00
CA GLU A 155 14.44 -1.72 -30.56
C GLU A 155 14.48 -3.05 -29.78
N TYR A 156 14.22 -4.19 -30.42
CA TYR A 156 14.24 -5.49 -29.75
C TYR A 156 15.67 -6.00 -29.58
N ASP A 157 16.11 -6.10 -28.31
CA ASP A 157 17.37 -6.74 -27.94
C ASP A 157 17.10 -7.98 -27.07
N PRO A 158 17.35 -9.20 -27.57
CA PRO A 158 17.11 -10.44 -26.81
C PRO A 158 17.96 -10.58 -25.54
N LEU A 159 19.03 -9.80 -25.38
CA LEU A 159 19.88 -9.83 -24.19
C LEU A 159 19.34 -8.98 -23.04
N THR A 160 18.52 -7.98 -23.34
CA THR A 160 18.01 -7.01 -22.34
C THR A 160 16.50 -7.04 -22.22
N TYR A 161 15.79 -7.52 -23.25
CA TYR A 161 14.34 -7.64 -23.25
C TYR A 161 13.88 -8.75 -22.30
N LYS A 162 13.07 -8.37 -21.31
CA LYS A 162 12.48 -9.30 -20.34
C LYS A 162 11.01 -9.52 -20.65
N LYS A 163 10.65 -10.73 -21.09
CA LYS A 163 9.26 -11.15 -21.33
C LYS A 163 8.48 -11.24 -20.01
N VAL A 164 7.18 -10.98 -20.06
CA VAL A 164 6.30 -11.30 -18.93
C VAL A 164 5.95 -12.78 -19.01
N GLU A 165 6.47 -13.56 -18.07
CA GLU A 165 6.20 -14.99 -18.00
C GLU A 165 4.81 -15.28 -17.41
N TYR A 166 4.24 -16.42 -17.79
CA TYR A 166 2.90 -16.81 -17.33
C TYR A 166 2.81 -16.94 -15.80
N GLU A 167 3.86 -17.44 -15.15
CA GLU A 167 3.96 -17.56 -13.69
C GLU A 167 3.87 -16.19 -12.97
N HIS A 168 4.34 -15.11 -13.62
CA HIS A 168 4.19 -13.77 -13.06
C HIS A 168 2.71 -13.35 -13.02
N LEU A 169 1.91 -13.76 -14.01
CA LEU A 169 0.47 -13.51 -14.05
C LEU A 169 -0.24 -14.36 -12.99
N GLU A 170 0.15 -15.62 -12.81
CA GLU A 170 -0.38 -16.50 -11.76
C GLU A 170 -0.14 -15.89 -10.38
N THR A 171 1.08 -15.40 -10.14
CA THR A 171 1.44 -14.70 -8.90
C THR A 171 0.62 -13.43 -8.68
N ALA A 172 0.44 -12.62 -9.72
CA ALA A 172 -0.36 -11.40 -9.62
C ALA A 172 -1.84 -11.67 -9.32
N LEU A 173 -2.39 -12.74 -9.88
CA LEU A 173 -3.79 -13.13 -9.67
C LEU A 173 -4.00 -13.72 -8.26
N ASP A 174 -3.08 -14.56 -7.78
CA ASP A 174 -3.08 -15.04 -6.38
C ASP A 174 -3.01 -13.86 -5.42
N ASP A 175 -2.08 -12.94 -5.66
CA ASP A 175 -1.91 -11.74 -4.84
C ASP A 175 -3.18 -10.89 -4.79
N LEU A 176 -3.81 -10.64 -5.95
CA LEU A 176 -5.04 -9.88 -6.06
C LEU A 176 -6.16 -10.50 -5.23
N ASN A 177 -6.37 -11.82 -5.34
CA ASN A 177 -7.37 -12.54 -4.56
C ASN A 177 -7.11 -12.42 -3.05
N ARG A 178 -5.85 -12.61 -2.64
CA ARG A 178 -5.48 -12.56 -1.23
C ARG A 178 -5.59 -11.16 -0.63
N VAL A 179 -5.37 -10.11 -1.42
CA VAL A 179 -5.57 -8.71 -0.99
C VAL A 179 -7.05 -8.38 -0.86
N PHE A 180 -7.85 -8.67 -1.88
CA PHE A 180 -9.27 -8.31 -1.93
C PHE A 180 -10.13 -9.13 -0.96
N ASN A 181 -9.63 -10.29 -0.52
CA ASN A 181 -10.33 -11.14 0.45
C ASN A 181 -9.69 -11.11 1.85
N ASN A 182 -8.83 -10.12 2.13
CA ASN A 182 -8.15 -9.95 3.42
C ASN A 182 -7.48 -11.24 3.92
N GLU A 183 -6.53 -11.80 3.17
CA GLU A 183 -5.85 -13.06 3.51
C GLU A 183 -4.40 -12.88 3.99
N ILE A 184 -3.79 -11.71 3.78
CA ILE A 184 -2.35 -11.50 4.01
C ILE A 184 -2.06 -10.70 5.29
N GLY A 185 -2.74 -9.57 5.47
CA GLY A 185 -2.50 -8.63 6.56
C GLY A 185 -3.42 -8.82 7.77
N ASN A 186 -3.26 -7.98 8.78
CA ASN A 186 -4.10 -7.88 9.98
C ASN A 186 -4.51 -6.43 10.25
N SER A 187 -4.62 -5.61 9.20
CA SER A 187 -4.98 -4.19 9.34
C SER A 187 -6.32 -4.07 10.08
N PRO A 188 -6.47 -3.08 10.98
CA PRO A 188 -7.58 -3.01 11.94
C PRO A 188 -8.98 -2.91 11.30
N ASN A 189 -9.05 -2.53 10.02
CA ASN A 189 -10.26 -2.29 9.24
C ASN A 189 -10.29 -3.09 7.92
N ALA A 190 -9.39 -4.07 7.74
CA ALA A 190 -9.33 -4.86 6.51
C ALA A 190 -10.52 -5.81 6.36
N ALA A 191 -11.22 -5.75 5.23
CA ALA A 191 -12.37 -6.60 4.97
C ALA A 191 -12.22 -7.43 3.69
N SER A 192 -12.98 -8.51 3.61
CA SER A 192 -13.11 -9.30 2.40
C SER A 192 -14.22 -8.74 1.52
N ALA A 193 -13.94 -8.57 0.23
CA ALA A 193 -14.95 -8.27 -0.78
C ALA A 193 -15.68 -9.54 -1.29
N GLN A 194 -15.24 -10.74 -0.89
CA GLN A 194 -15.75 -12.03 -1.39
C GLN A 194 -15.81 -12.08 -2.93
N ILE A 195 -14.70 -11.75 -3.57
CA ILE A 195 -14.54 -11.79 -5.03
C ILE A 195 -13.39 -12.72 -5.37
N GLU A 196 -13.64 -13.68 -6.24
CA GLU A 196 -12.62 -14.55 -6.81
C GLU A 196 -12.32 -14.11 -8.24
N PHE A 197 -11.10 -13.63 -8.45
CA PHE A 197 -10.53 -13.35 -9.75
C PHE A 197 -9.91 -14.63 -10.30
N ARG A 198 -10.39 -15.09 -11.46
CA ARG A 198 -9.94 -16.34 -12.09
C ARG A 198 -9.54 -16.11 -13.53
N PHE A 199 -8.55 -16.83 -14.02
CA PHE A 199 -8.20 -16.74 -15.44
C PHE A 199 -9.36 -17.16 -16.34
N ALA A 200 -9.59 -16.36 -17.37
CA ALA A 200 -10.49 -16.71 -18.46
C ALA A 200 -10.03 -18.00 -19.16
N LYS A 201 -10.95 -18.94 -19.39
CA LYS A 201 -10.61 -20.23 -20.04
C LYS A 201 -10.83 -20.21 -21.55
N TYR A 202 -11.60 -19.24 -22.03
CA TYR A 202 -12.03 -19.11 -23.42
C TYR A 202 -11.68 -17.72 -23.94
N THR A 203 -11.40 -17.64 -25.23
CA THR A 203 -11.22 -16.39 -25.96
C THR A 203 -12.55 -15.65 -26.11
N ASN A 204 -12.51 -14.38 -26.53
CA ASN A 204 -13.69 -13.60 -26.88
C ASN A 204 -14.58 -14.23 -27.98
N SER A 205 -14.03 -15.19 -28.75
CA SER A 205 -14.77 -15.97 -29.76
C SER A 205 -15.29 -17.31 -29.25
N GLY A 206 -15.09 -17.63 -27.97
CA GLY A 206 -15.50 -18.88 -27.33
C GLY A 206 -14.53 -20.06 -27.51
N ALA A 207 -13.35 -19.86 -28.11
CA ALA A 207 -12.37 -20.93 -28.29
C ALA A 207 -11.56 -21.15 -27.00
N PRO A 208 -11.20 -22.39 -26.63
CA PRO A 208 -10.39 -22.63 -25.44
C PRO A 208 -8.97 -22.05 -25.58
N MET A 209 -8.43 -21.51 -24.48
CA MET A 209 -7.10 -20.93 -24.43
C MET A 209 -6.04 -21.97 -24.02
N ASN A 210 -4.88 -21.97 -24.67
CA ASN A 210 -3.76 -22.85 -24.30
C ASN A 210 -3.13 -22.44 -22.95
N LYS A 211 -3.04 -21.13 -22.71
CA LYS A 211 -2.64 -20.52 -21.43
C LYS A 211 -3.84 -19.67 -20.97
N PRO A 212 -4.68 -20.17 -20.05
CA PRO A 212 -5.87 -19.45 -19.58
C PRO A 212 -5.56 -18.01 -19.17
N GLY A 213 -6.38 -17.07 -19.60
CA GLY A 213 -6.29 -15.67 -19.24
C GLY A 213 -5.09 -14.91 -19.79
N LEU A 214 -4.25 -15.51 -20.64
CA LEU A 214 -3.20 -14.81 -21.36
C LEU A 214 -3.61 -14.54 -22.82
N ASN A 215 -3.65 -13.26 -23.18
CA ASN A 215 -3.77 -12.81 -24.56
C ASN A 215 -2.53 -11.95 -24.93
N GLU A 216 -1.58 -12.53 -25.65
CA GLU A 216 -0.39 -11.82 -26.11
C GLU A 216 -0.72 -10.90 -27.30
N ILE A 217 -0.25 -9.66 -27.25
CA ILE A 217 -0.41 -8.66 -28.30
C ILE A 217 0.98 -8.20 -28.74
N ILE A 218 1.32 -8.44 -30.00
CA ILE A 218 2.59 -7.95 -30.55
C ILE A 218 2.45 -6.47 -30.94
N TYR A 219 3.42 -5.65 -30.54
CA TYR A 219 3.53 -4.24 -30.91
C TYR A 219 4.91 -3.92 -31.50
N THR A 220 5.00 -2.79 -32.22
CA THR A 220 6.28 -2.20 -32.68
C THR A 220 6.60 -0.94 -31.87
N SER A 221 7.87 -0.55 -31.77
CA SER A 221 8.32 0.67 -31.07
C SER A 221 7.52 1.92 -31.50
N GLU A 222 7.23 2.06 -32.79
CA GLU A 222 6.39 3.16 -33.31
C GLU A 222 4.96 3.18 -32.72
N GLN A 223 4.35 2.01 -32.50
CA GLN A 223 3.00 1.89 -31.92
C GLN A 223 2.97 2.21 -30.42
N ALA A 224 4.12 2.10 -29.75
CA ALA A 224 4.26 2.34 -28.31
C ALA A 224 5.29 3.44 -28.00
N LYS A 225 5.38 4.46 -28.85
CA LYS A 225 6.30 5.58 -28.64
C LYS A 225 6.00 6.38 -27.35
N ASP A 226 4.72 6.44 -26.98
CA ASP A 226 4.22 7.02 -25.74
C ASP A 226 2.88 6.37 -25.34
N VAL A 227 2.46 6.57 -24.09
CA VAL A 227 1.26 5.95 -23.51
C VAL A 227 0.01 6.38 -24.25
N GLU A 228 -0.12 7.68 -24.55
CA GLU A 228 -1.27 8.26 -25.23
C GLU A 228 -1.45 7.69 -26.64
N THR A 229 -0.35 7.55 -27.39
CA THR A 229 -0.34 6.95 -28.73
C THR A 229 -0.73 5.49 -28.66
N LEU A 230 -0.16 4.72 -27.73
CA LEU A 230 -0.52 3.32 -27.60
C LEU A 230 -2.00 3.14 -27.24
N ILE A 231 -2.52 3.95 -26.31
CA ILE A 231 -3.94 3.93 -25.95
C ILE A 231 -4.80 4.31 -27.16
N ALA A 232 -4.42 5.35 -27.92
CA ALA A 232 -5.13 5.73 -29.14
C ALA A 232 -5.07 4.65 -30.22
N GLU A 233 -3.98 3.87 -30.31
CA GLU A 233 -3.90 2.69 -31.16
C GLU A 233 -4.81 1.57 -30.63
N LEU A 234 -4.87 1.33 -29.32
CA LEU A 234 -5.78 0.33 -28.75
C LEU A 234 -7.26 0.69 -28.96
N ASP A 235 -7.60 1.98 -28.86
CA ASP A 235 -8.94 2.53 -29.07
C ASP A 235 -9.29 2.64 -30.58
N GLY A 236 -8.34 3.08 -31.40
CA GLY A 236 -8.54 3.44 -32.81
C GLY A 236 -8.28 2.30 -33.81
N TYR A 237 -7.36 1.38 -33.50
CA TYR A 237 -6.98 0.29 -34.42
C TYR A 237 -8.06 -0.79 -34.53
N TYR A 238 -9.08 -0.80 -33.66
CA TYR A 238 -10.24 -1.70 -33.81
C TYR A 238 -11.52 -1.10 -33.25
N SER A 239 -12.57 -1.12 -34.05
CA SER A 239 -13.97 -0.90 -33.71
C SER A 239 -14.54 -1.92 -32.68
N GLY A 240 -13.83 -2.23 -31.60
CA GLY A 240 -14.23 -3.14 -30.52
C GLY A 240 -13.63 -4.55 -30.54
N ALA A 241 -12.51 -4.80 -31.24
CA ALA A 241 -11.95 -6.16 -31.37
C ALA A 241 -10.81 -6.53 -30.40
N ARG A 242 -10.18 -5.56 -29.71
CA ARG A 242 -9.08 -5.83 -28.76
C ARG A 242 -9.51 -5.88 -27.30
N TYR A 243 -10.52 -5.11 -26.91
CA TYR A 243 -11.20 -5.32 -25.64
C TYR A 243 -12.07 -6.55 -25.79
N TRP A 244 -11.85 -7.55 -24.93
CA TRP A 244 -12.80 -8.66 -24.85
C TRP A 244 -14.07 -8.13 -24.18
N ASN A 245 -15.19 -8.83 -24.42
CA ASN A 245 -16.50 -8.42 -23.94
C ASN A 245 -16.43 -8.07 -22.45
N HIS A 246 -16.60 -6.79 -22.10
CA HIS A 246 -16.43 -6.31 -20.73
C HIS A 246 -17.49 -6.87 -19.79
N ASN A 247 -18.61 -7.36 -20.30
CA ASN A 247 -19.61 -8.07 -19.49
C ASN A 247 -19.14 -9.47 -19.09
N GLU A 248 -18.17 -10.05 -19.80
CA GLU A 248 -17.65 -11.39 -19.53
C GLU A 248 -16.26 -11.39 -18.88
N TYR A 249 -15.43 -10.40 -19.23
CA TYR A 249 -14.01 -10.37 -18.88
C TYR A 249 -13.60 -9.04 -18.27
N LEU A 250 -12.82 -9.10 -17.19
CA LEU A 250 -11.97 -8.00 -16.73
C LEU A 250 -10.75 -7.95 -17.63
N ASN A 251 -10.68 -6.93 -18.48
CA ASN A 251 -9.54 -6.68 -19.37
C ASN A 251 -8.42 -5.97 -18.59
N ILE A 252 -7.27 -6.62 -18.42
CA ILE A 252 -6.08 -6.04 -17.79
C ILE A 252 -4.97 -5.94 -18.83
N PHE A 253 -4.58 -4.73 -19.19
CA PHE A 253 -3.50 -4.49 -20.15
C PHE A 253 -2.17 -4.32 -19.43
N VAL A 254 -1.20 -5.16 -19.75
CA VAL A 254 0.20 -5.01 -19.29
C VAL A 254 0.93 -4.17 -20.32
N LEU A 255 1.07 -2.87 -20.04
CA LEU A 255 1.61 -1.89 -20.97
C LEU A 255 3.15 -1.82 -20.86
N PRO A 256 3.88 -1.62 -21.97
CA PRO A 256 5.35 -1.63 -22.02
C PRO A 256 6.00 -0.37 -21.42
N PHE A 257 5.30 0.35 -20.56
CA PHE A 257 5.74 1.59 -19.93
C PHE A 257 5.99 1.38 -18.44
N SER A 258 6.78 2.28 -17.87
CA SER A 258 6.99 2.41 -16.42
C SER A 258 6.44 3.76 -15.96
N GLY A 259 5.81 3.79 -14.78
CA GLY A 259 5.27 4.99 -14.17
C GLY A 259 3.76 4.95 -13.97
N ASN A 260 3.22 6.06 -13.45
CA ASN A 260 1.83 6.15 -13.01
C ASN A 260 0.84 6.16 -14.18
N LEU A 261 0.52 4.96 -14.66
CA LEU A 261 -0.58 4.73 -15.60
C LEU A 261 -1.90 5.20 -14.97
N LYS A 262 -2.67 5.97 -15.74
CA LYS A 262 -3.92 6.54 -15.29
C LYS A 262 -5.04 5.51 -15.42
N ASN A 263 -5.24 4.72 -14.37
CA ASN A 263 -6.49 3.98 -14.20
C ASN A 263 -7.59 4.94 -13.71
N THR A 264 -8.72 5.00 -14.41
CA THR A 264 -9.85 5.85 -14.02
C THR A 264 -10.86 5.07 -13.21
N THR A 265 -11.40 5.72 -12.18
CA THR A 265 -12.57 5.23 -11.45
C THR A 265 -13.80 5.21 -12.37
N PRO A 266 -14.86 4.45 -12.03
CA PRO A 266 -16.05 4.32 -12.86
C PRO A 266 -16.65 5.69 -13.22
N GLN A 267 -16.83 5.93 -14.53
CA GLN A 267 -17.40 7.17 -15.06
C GLN A 267 -18.93 7.17 -15.05
N PHE A 268 -19.54 6.02 -14.84
CA PHE A 268 -20.99 5.83 -14.84
C PHE A 268 -21.42 4.91 -13.72
N GLN A 269 -22.65 5.11 -13.24
CA GLN A 269 -23.33 4.25 -12.29
C GLN A 269 -24.81 4.11 -12.66
N ASN A 270 -25.35 2.92 -12.48
CA ASN A 270 -26.74 2.57 -12.73
C ASN A 270 -27.38 2.15 -11.39
N VAL A 271 -27.98 3.12 -10.71
CA VAL A 271 -28.55 2.94 -9.36
C VAL A 271 -30.07 2.80 -9.36
N GLY A 272 -30.72 2.89 -10.54
CA GLY A 272 -32.18 2.90 -10.64
C GLY A 272 -32.80 3.97 -9.74
N ALA A 273 -33.54 3.55 -8.71
CA ALA A 273 -34.20 4.44 -7.75
C ALA A 273 -33.38 4.66 -6.44
N GLU A 274 -32.22 4.03 -6.32
CA GLU A 274 -31.36 4.13 -5.14
C GLU A 274 -30.48 5.38 -5.17
N GLU A 275 -29.82 5.67 -4.04
CA GLU A 275 -28.89 6.79 -3.94
C GLU A 275 -27.59 6.49 -4.69
N ALA A 276 -27.11 7.49 -5.44
CA ALA A 276 -25.82 7.43 -6.10
C ALA A 276 -24.69 7.36 -5.08
N TRP A 277 -23.67 6.57 -5.38
CA TRP A 277 -22.48 6.47 -4.55
C TRP A 277 -21.52 7.64 -4.81
N PRO A 278 -21.13 8.40 -3.78
CA PRO A 278 -20.23 9.55 -3.93
C PRO A 278 -18.94 9.15 -4.62
N GLY A 279 -18.45 9.96 -5.55
CA GLY A 279 -17.22 9.71 -6.31
C GLY A 279 -17.32 8.65 -7.40
N MET A 280 -18.47 8.02 -7.59
CA MET A 280 -18.78 7.35 -8.85
C MET A 280 -19.32 8.41 -9.82
N GLY A 281 -19.12 8.21 -11.13
CA GLY A 281 -19.48 9.20 -12.13
C GLY A 281 -20.99 9.36 -12.36
N GLU A 282 -21.38 9.68 -13.60
CA GLU A 282 -22.76 10.08 -13.92
C GLU A 282 -23.77 8.93 -13.73
N ILE A 283 -24.99 9.28 -13.31
CA ILE A 283 -26.10 8.32 -13.20
C ILE A 283 -26.66 8.07 -14.59
N VAL A 284 -26.79 6.81 -14.96
CA VAL A 284 -27.28 6.38 -16.28
C VAL A 284 -28.31 5.27 -16.15
N ASP A 285 -29.19 5.17 -17.15
CA ASP A 285 -30.27 4.17 -17.18
C ASP A 285 -29.92 2.91 -18.01
N SER A 286 -28.75 2.88 -18.66
CA SER A 286 -28.31 1.79 -19.54
C SER A 286 -26.83 1.49 -19.40
N ASP A 287 -26.52 0.20 -19.40
CA ASP A 287 -25.14 -0.30 -19.35
C ASP A 287 -24.42 -0.17 -20.70
N ASP A 288 -25.18 0.02 -21.79
CA ASP A 288 -24.64 0.19 -23.13
C ASP A 288 -23.79 1.47 -23.26
N ILE A 289 -23.96 2.45 -22.36
CA ILE A 289 -23.21 3.71 -22.41
C ILE A 289 -21.69 3.50 -22.30
N ALA A 290 -21.27 2.46 -21.56
CA ALA A 290 -19.86 2.08 -21.48
C ALA A 290 -19.30 1.59 -22.84
N THR A 291 -20.16 1.07 -23.71
CA THR A 291 -19.82 0.62 -25.07
C THR A 291 -20.03 1.68 -26.15
N GLU A 292 -20.77 2.76 -25.87
CA GLU A 292 -20.89 3.90 -26.79
C GLU A 292 -19.62 4.77 -26.73
N ASP A 293 -19.04 4.87 -25.53
CA ASP A 293 -17.85 5.68 -25.23
C ASP A 293 -16.59 4.82 -25.05
N LYS A 294 -16.36 3.85 -25.98
CA LYS A 294 -15.35 2.74 -25.98
C LYS A 294 -13.90 3.14 -25.74
N THR A 295 -13.63 3.82 -24.66
CA THR A 295 -12.31 4.27 -24.28
C THR A 295 -11.68 3.21 -23.39
N PHE A 296 -10.38 3.00 -23.57
CA PHE A 296 -9.55 2.18 -22.71
C PHE A 296 -9.88 2.37 -21.22
N ASN A 297 -10.02 3.62 -20.80
CA ASN A 297 -10.31 4.06 -19.42
C ASN A 297 -11.64 3.51 -18.87
N ASN A 298 -12.62 3.26 -19.74
CA ASN A 298 -13.93 2.73 -19.37
C ASN A 298 -14.04 1.21 -19.47
N LEU A 299 -13.07 0.50 -20.06
CA LEU A 299 -13.25 -0.93 -20.34
C LEU A 299 -12.08 -1.81 -19.87
N ALA A 300 -10.98 -1.19 -19.45
CA ALA A 300 -9.76 -1.88 -19.08
C ALA A 300 -9.05 -1.25 -17.88
N ALA A 301 -8.33 -2.09 -17.15
CA ALA A 301 -7.30 -1.68 -16.21
C ALA A 301 -5.92 -1.73 -16.89
N ALA A 302 -5.07 -0.74 -16.62
CA ALA A 302 -3.68 -0.71 -17.04
C ALA A 302 -2.75 -1.10 -15.90
N VAL A 303 -1.80 -1.97 -16.20
CA VAL A 303 -0.69 -2.34 -15.30
C VAL A 303 0.61 -2.08 -16.04
N GLU A 304 1.57 -1.47 -15.35
CA GLU A 304 2.90 -1.24 -15.88
C GLU A 304 3.70 -2.55 -15.95
N ARG A 305 4.49 -2.73 -17.02
CA ARG A 305 5.31 -3.93 -17.18
C ARG A 305 6.34 -4.09 -16.06
N SER A 306 6.80 -2.99 -15.47
CA SER A 306 7.78 -2.99 -14.37
C SER A 306 7.29 -3.74 -13.13
N VAL A 307 5.98 -3.82 -12.88
CA VAL A 307 5.40 -4.61 -11.77
C VAL A 307 5.79 -6.09 -11.85
N PHE A 308 5.97 -6.62 -13.07
CA PHE A 308 6.33 -8.02 -13.34
C PHE A 308 7.83 -8.24 -13.55
N GLN A 309 8.64 -7.18 -13.49
CA GLN A 309 10.10 -7.22 -13.71
C GLN A 309 10.89 -6.83 -12.47
N GLN A 310 10.23 -6.84 -11.31
CA GLN A 310 10.85 -6.50 -10.04
C GLN A 310 11.90 -7.55 -9.62
N ALA A 311 12.71 -7.20 -8.62
CA ALA A 311 13.65 -8.15 -8.04
C ALA A 311 12.89 -9.38 -7.49
N PRO A 312 13.49 -10.59 -7.45
CA PRO A 312 12.80 -11.82 -7.06
C PRO A 312 12.14 -11.76 -5.66
N GLU A 313 12.67 -10.94 -4.76
CA GLU A 313 12.13 -10.71 -3.42
C GLU A 313 10.95 -9.73 -3.37
N SER A 314 10.71 -8.99 -4.45
CA SER A 314 9.62 -8.04 -4.53
C SER A 314 8.30 -8.75 -4.83
N ARG A 315 7.27 -8.38 -4.08
CA ARG A 315 5.90 -8.84 -4.29
C ARG A 315 5.33 -8.23 -5.57
N ILE A 316 4.90 -9.08 -6.51
CA ILE A 316 4.12 -8.67 -7.68
C ILE A 316 2.69 -8.38 -7.20
N THR A 317 2.24 -7.13 -7.33
CA THR A 317 0.87 -6.76 -6.94
C THR A 317 0.25 -5.83 -7.97
N ILE A 318 -0.98 -6.14 -8.36
CA ILE A 318 -1.80 -5.35 -9.29
C ILE A 318 -3.05 -4.78 -8.61
N ALA A 319 -3.17 -4.96 -7.29
CA ALA A 319 -4.34 -4.60 -6.51
C ALA A 319 -4.69 -3.11 -6.61
N ASN A 320 -3.69 -2.22 -6.69
CA ASN A 320 -3.91 -0.79 -6.88
C ASN A 320 -4.63 -0.51 -8.22
N ALA A 321 -4.12 -1.06 -9.33
CA ALA A 321 -4.68 -0.84 -10.66
C ALA A 321 -6.13 -1.36 -10.77
N VAL A 322 -6.36 -2.59 -10.28
CA VAL A 322 -7.68 -3.21 -10.27
C VAL A 322 -8.64 -2.50 -9.30
N GLY A 323 -8.14 -2.08 -8.13
CA GLY A 323 -8.91 -1.30 -7.18
C GLY A 323 -9.37 0.02 -7.76
N ARG A 324 -8.48 0.75 -8.47
CA ARG A 324 -8.83 2.01 -9.15
C ARG A 324 -9.87 1.78 -10.24
N PHE A 325 -9.73 0.71 -11.02
CA PHE A 325 -10.74 0.32 -12.01
C PHE A 325 -12.12 0.14 -11.35
N TYR A 326 -12.19 -0.52 -10.19
CA TYR A 326 -13.43 -0.67 -9.40
C TYR A 326 -13.73 0.50 -8.44
N GLY A 327 -13.16 1.67 -8.68
CA GLY A 327 -13.59 2.91 -8.04
C GLY A 327 -12.90 3.27 -6.74
N LEU A 328 -11.82 2.58 -6.37
CA LEU A 328 -11.00 2.97 -5.23
C LEU A 328 -10.06 4.12 -5.58
N TYR A 329 -9.82 4.99 -4.61
CA TYR A 329 -8.94 6.15 -4.74
C TYR A 329 -7.66 5.95 -3.93
N THR A 330 -6.61 6.70 -4.27
CA THR A 330 -5.35 6.64 -3.52
C THR A 330 -5.51 7.18 -2.11
N THR A 331 -4.77 6.60 -1.17
CA THR A 331 -4.68 7.08 0.22
C THR A 331 -3.50 8.05 0.44
N SER A 332 -2.72 8.34 -0.61
CA SER A 332 -1.50 9.12 -0.54
C SER A 332 -1.58 10.37 -1.42
N PHE A 333 -1.20 11.53 -0.88
CA PHE A 333 -1.36 12.82 -1.54
C PHE A 333 -0.08 13.65 -1.48
N SER A 334 0.20 14.48 -2.48
CA SER A 334 1.34 15.41 -2.46
C SER A 334 1.14 16.58 -1.50
N GLU A 335 -0.11 16.98 -1.30
CA GLU A 335 -0.56 18.06 -0.43
C GLU A 335 -1.90 17.69 0.21
N VAL A 336 -2.36 18.45 1.20
CA VAL A 336 -3.65 18.20 1.85
C VAL A 336 -4.73 18.25 0.78
N PRO A 337 -5.43 17.15 0.52
CA PRO A 337 -6.32 17.10 -0.62
C PRO A 337 -7.61 17.87 -0.33
N ASP A 338 -8.11 18.60 -1.31
CA ASP A 338 -9.47 19.18 -1.30
C ASP A 338 -10.56 18.10 -1.49
N PHE A 339 -10.14 16.85 -1.70
CA PHE A 339 -10.97 15.73 -2.13
C PHE A 339 -10.64 14.47 -1.31
N GLU A 340 -11.68 13.80 -0.82
CA GLU A 340 -11.54 12.57 -0.05
C GLU A 340 -11.62 11.33 -0.97
N ASP A 341 -11.05 10.21 -0.55
CA ASP A 341 -11.14 8.91 -1.25
C ASP A 341 -12.51 8.22 -1.08
N TYR A 342 -13.46 8.92 -0.45
CA TYR A 342 -14.82 8.48 -0.11
C TYR A 342 -14.90 7.26 0.81
N CYS A 343 -13.81 6.93 1.49
CA CYS A 343 -13.77 5.89 2.50
C CYS A 343 -13.32 6.52 3.82
N SER A 344 -14.21 6.64 4.79
CA SER A 344 -13.93 7.24 6.10
C SER A 344 -13.00 6.37 6.94
N ASP A 345 -12.98 5.07 6.65
CA ASP A 345 -12.16 4.10 7.35
C ASP A 345 -10.72 4.05 6.84
N THR A 346 -10.32 4.77 5.79
CA THR A 346 -8.94 4.74 5.29
C THR A 346 -8.04 5.78 5.95
N GLN A 347 -6.79 5.37 6.20
CA GLN A 347 -5.79 6.26 6.72
C GLN A 347 -5.08 7.00 5.58
N LYS A 348 -5.31 8.32 5.51
CA LYS A 348 -4.81 9.21 4.45
C LYS A 348 -3.54 9.91 4.91
N TYR A 349 -2.61 10.20 4.00
CA TYR A 349 -1.35 10.86 4.38
C TYR A 349 -0.71 11.70 3.26
N ILE A 350 0.17 12.62 3.67
CA ILE A 350 1.00 13.41 2.75
C ILE A 350 2.31 12.68 2.46
N THR A 351 2.62 12.48 1.19
CA THR A 351 3.80 11.72 0.73
C THR A 351 5.11 12.46 0.97
N THR A 352 5.09 13.80 0.98
CA THR A 352 6.28 14.65 1.18
C THR A 352 7.03 14.26 2.46
N GLY A 353 8.27 13.80 2.30
CA GLY A 353 9.14 13.38 3.41
C GLY A 353 8.83 11.99 3.98
N GLN A 354 7.84 11.27 3.44
CA GLN A 354 7.38 9.99 3.98
C GLN A 354 7.47 8.82 2.98
N THR A 355 7.94 9.02 1.75
CA THR A 355 7.91 7.99 0.68
C THR A 355 8.62 6.69 1.06
N ASN A 356 9.78 6.76 1.71
CA ASN A 356 10.66 5.60 1.97
C ASN A 356 10.40 4.88 3.32
N GLN A 357 9.42 5.30 4.12
CA GLN A 357 9.13 4.73 5.44
C GLN A 357 7.82 3.95 5.44
N ILE A 358 7.78 2.79 6.10
CA ILE A 358 6.54 2.00 6.24
C ILE A 358 5.58 2.67 7.24
N VAL A 359 6.11 3.21 8.33
CA VAL A 359 5.32 3.98 9.29
C VAL A 359 5.14 5.38 8.74
N LYS A 360 3.89 5.79 8.54
CA LYS A 360 3.52 7.13 8.07
C LYS A 360 2.78 7.87 9.18
N THR A 361 2.79 9.19 9.12
CA THR A 361 1.88 10.07 9.87
C THR A 361 0.72 10.44 8.95
N GLY A 362 -0.50 10.08 9.37
CA GLY A 362 -1.71 10.42 8.65
C GLY A 362 -2.17 11.85 8.87
N LEU A 363 -3.21 12.26 8.14
CA LEU A 363 -3.73 13.63 8.19
C LEU A 363 -4.30 14.02 9.56
N ASN A 364 -4.72 13.05 10.37
CA ASN A 364 -5.17 13.24 11.75
C ASN A 364 -4.01 13.31 12.77
N GLY A 365 -2.75 13.16 12.34
CA GLY A 365 -1.57 13.13 13.22
C GLY A 365 -1.18 11.74 13.72
N GLU A 366 -2.06 10.74 13.58
CA GLU A 366 -1.78 9.35 13.99
C GLU A 366 -0.68 8.73 13.13
N LYS A 367 0.15 7.92 13.77
CA LYS A 367 1.15 7.08 13.12
C LYS A 367 0.60 5.69 12.85
N PHE A 368 0.80 5.21 11.63
CA PHE A 368 0.27 3.93 11.20
C PHE A 368 1.21 3.21 10.23
N ASN A 369 1.07 1.90 10.15
CA ASN A 369 1.73 1.10 9.11
C ASN A 369 1.00 1.25 7.77
N ALA A 370 1.65 1.88 6.79
CA ALA A 370 1.13 1.92 5.42
C ALA A 370 0.97 0.50 4.88
N SER A 371 -0.28 0.12 4.65
CA SER A 371 -0.63 -1.25 4.29
C SER A 371 -1.81 -1.34 3.32
N ASN A 372 -2.51 -0.23 3.05
CA ASN A 372 -3.63 -0.19 2.13
C ASN A 372 -3.17 -0.46 0.68
N ALA A 373 -3.92 -1.26 -0.07
CA ALA A 373 -3.61 -1.60 -1.47
C ALA A 373 -3.63 -0.39 -2.41
N MET A 374 -4.30 0.70 -2.01
CA MET A 374 -4.42 1.93 -2.80
C MET A 374 -3.28 2.92 -2.60
N ASP A 375 -2.27 2.56 -1.80
CA ASP A 375 -1.05 3.33 -1.70
C ASP A 375 -0.26 3.29 -3.02
N ASP A 376 0.48 4.35 -3.32
CA ASP A 376 1.29 4.45 -4.55
C ASP A 376 2.39 3.37 -4.55
N LEU A 377 2.67 2.79 -5.71
CA LEU A 377 3.67 1.73 -5.87
C LEU A 377 5.10 2.20 -5.57
N SER A 378 5.36 3.51 -5.75
CA SER A 378 6.66 4.13 -5.45
C SER A 378 6.91 4.36 -3.95
N ASN A 379 5.88 4.25 -3.11
CA ASN A 379 5.99 4.41 -1.66
C ASN A 379 6.31 3.08 -0.98
N ALA A 380 7.07 3.13 0.12
CA ALA A 380 7.17 2.00 1.04
C ALA A 380 5.81 1.76 1.71
N SER A 381 5.22 0.60 1.43
CA SER A 381 3.92 0.17 1.96
C SER A 381 3.76 -1.34 1.80
N TYR A 382 3.03 -1.97 2.71
CA TYR A 382 2.73 -3.41 2.62
C TYR A 382 1.72 -3.73 1.51
N ARG A 383 0.82 -2.80 1.15
CA ARG A 383 -0.22 -2.94 0.10
C ARG A 383 -0.97 -4.28 0.14
N ASN A 384 -1.41 -4.72 1.32
CA ASN A 384 -1.83 -6.10 1.58
C ASN A 384 -3.31 -6.25 1.92
N HIS A 385 -4.10 -5.18 1.91
CA HIS A 385 -5.54 -5.22 2.16
C HIS A 385 -6.29 -4.05 1.51
N ILE A 386 -7.61 -4.17 1.43
CA ILE A 386 -8.56 -3.08 1.28
C ILE A 386 -9.41 -2.98 2.56
N THR A 387 -9.94 -1.80 2.85
CA THR A 387 -10.79 -1.58 4.03
C THR A 387 -12.23 -2.06 3.82
N ALA A 388 -13.06 -2.02 4.86
CA ALA A 388 -14.48 -2.38 4.78
C ALA A 388 -15.27 -1.48 3.82
N GLU A 389 -15.10 -0.17 3.89
CA GLU A 389 -15.78 0.76 2.98
C GLU A 389 -15.23 0.66 1.55
N GLN A 390 -13.93 0.41 1.39
CA GLN A 390 -13.35 0.12 0.08
C GLN A 390 -13.92 -1.18 -0.51
N ALA A 391 -14.06 -2.24 0.28
CA ALA A 391 -14.70 -3.48 -0.18
C ALA A 391 -16.14 -3.22 -0.64
N ALA A 392 -16.94 -2.47 0.14
CA ALA A 392 -18.29 -2.09 -0.23
C ALA A 392 -18.33 -1.32 -1.56
N ARG A 393 -17.34 -0.44 -1.78
CA ARG A 393 -17.20 0.34 -3.01
C ARG A 393 -16.88 -0.50 -4.24
N VAL A 394 -15.97 -1.46 -4.09
CA VAL A 394 -15.68 -2.44 -5.15
C VAL A 394 -16.93 -3.25 -5.47
N ARG A 395 -17.70 -3.67 -4.46
CA ARG A 395 -18.95 -4.41 -4.65
C ARG A 395 -19.97 -3.62 -5.45
N PHE A 396 -20.22 -2.39 -5.04
CA PHE A 396 -21.11 -1.50 -5.77
C PHE A 396 -20.64 -1.31 -7.22
N ALA A 397 -19.34 -1.07 -7.45
CA ALA A 397 -18.83 -0.87 -8.80
C ALA A 397 -19.06 -2.11 -9.69
N ILE A 398 -18.81 -3.30 -9.15
CA ILE A 398 -18.99 -4.55 -9.87
C ILE A 398 -20.48 -4.83 -10.15
N GLU A 399 -21.40 -4.40 -9.29
CA GLU A 399 -22.83 -4.71 -9.43
C GLU A 399 -23.63 -3.63 -10.18
N SER A 400 -23.15 -2.39 -10.19
CA SER A 400 -23.95 -1.24 -10.60
C SER A 400 -23.23 -0.27 -11.53
N CYS A 401 -21.95 -0.45 -11.85
CA CYS A 401 -21.24 0.47 -12.76
C CYS A 401 -21.09 -0.13 -14.17
N PRO A 402 -21.67 0.51 -15.21
CA PRO A 402 -21.44 0.15 -16.60
C PRO A 402 -19.94 0.05 -16.94
N GLY A 403 -19.55 -1.01 -17.65
CA GLY A 403 -18.14 -1.30 -17.96
C GLY A 403 -17.33 -1.92 -16.81
N ARG A 404 -17.95 -2.19 -15.65
CA ARG A 404 -17.33 -2.80 -14.47
C ARG A 404 -18.00 -4.11 -14.01
N MET A 405 -19.11 -4.50 -14.64
CA MET A 405 -19.89 -5.70 -14.27
C MET A 405 -19.30 -7.00 -14.83
N ASN A 406 -17.98 -7.10 -14.83
CA ASN A 406 -17.23 -8.14 -15.53
C ASN A 406 -17.51 -9.54 -14.95
N GLY A 407 -18.17 -10.40 -15.73
CA GLY A 407 -18.48 -11.78 -15.33
C GLY A 407 -19.69 -11.93 -14.41
N LEU A 408 -20.50 -10.87 -14.24
CA LEU A 408 -21.74 -10.91 -13.44
C LEU A 408 -23.01 -11.19 -14.24
N LEU A 409 -23.00 -10.91 -15.55
CA LEU A 409 -24.18 -11.07 -16.38
C LEU A 409 -24.22 -12.52 -16.90
N ASP A 410 -25.21 -13.28 -16.41
CA ASP A 410 -25.53 -14.65 -16.85
C ASP A 410 -26.11 -14.70 -18.27
#